data_AF-A0A952ST68-F1
#
_entry.id   AF-A0A952ST68-F1
#
_cell.length_a   1.000
_cell.length_b   1.000
_cell.length_c   1.000
_cell.angle_alpha   90.00
_cell.angle_beta   90.00
_cell.angle_gamma   90.00
#
_symmetry.space_group_name_H-M   'P 1'
#
loop_
_entity.id
_entity.type
_entity.pdbx_description
1 polymer ?
#
loop_
_entity_poly.entity_id
_entity_poly.type
_entity_poly.pdbx_seq_one_letter_code
_entity_poly.pdbx_strand_id
1 'polypeptide(L)'
;MALEPLLTELMQLITQAPVDRLPAVMSQLAAAQSSAASRLLGNQMVPGPALQTAEKECYLTVEEVADRFHVTARWLYRNKKHLPHSQPTRKTLLFPEVALTRWFAKRRV
;
A
#
# COMPACT_ATOMS: atom_id res chain seq x y z
N MET A 1 8.60 -18.63 -23.75
CA MET A 1 7.55 -19.48 -23.15
C MET A 1 6.37 -19.52 -24.08
N ALA A 2 5.89 -20.69 -24.48
CA ALA A 2 4.67 -20.82 -25.27
C ALA A 2 3.46 -20.77 -24.33
N LEU A 3 2.59 -19.77 -24.47
CA LEU A 3 1.40 -19.58 -23.62
C LEU A 3 0.19 -20.38 -24.10
N GLU A 4 0.16 -20.74 -25.39
CA GLU A 4 -0.93 -21.52 -25.99
C GLU A 4 -1.24 -22.85 -25.28
N PRO A 5 -0.26 -23.74 -24.99
CA PRO A 5 -0.57 -25.02 -24.35
C PRO A 5 -1.20 -24.85 -22.97
N LEU A 6 -0.78 -23.82 -22.21
CA LEU A 6 -1.32 -23.52 -20.88
C LEU A 6 -2.78 -23.03 -20.94
N LEU A 7 -3.12 -22.23 -21.95
CA LEU A 7 -4.49 -21.77 -22.15
C LEU A 7 -5.41 -22.92 -22.54
N THR A 8 -4.94 -23.84 -23.37
CA THR A 8 -5.69 -25.05 -23.74
C THR A 8 -5.97 -25.93 -22.51
N GLU A 9 -4.95 -26.16 -21.66
CA GLU A 9 -5.09 -26.94 -20.42
C GLU A 9 -6.07 -26.27 -19.44
N LEU A 10 -5.97 -24.95 -19.26
CA LEU A 10 -6.90 -24.19 -18.43
C LEU A 10 -8.36 -24.34 -18.89
N MET A 11 -8.62 -24.28 -20.21
CA MET A 11 -9.97 -24.46 -20.74
C MET A 11 -10.52 -25.85 -20.42
N GLN A 12 -9.70 -26.91 -20.54
CA GLN A 12 -10.11 -28.26 -20.19
C GLN A 12 -10.44 -28.39 -18.70
N LEU A 13 -9.62 -27.79 -17.83
CA LEU A 13 -9.84 -27.80 -16.39
C LEU A 13 -11.12 -27.05 -15.99
N ILE A 14 -11.45 -25.94 -16.64
CA ILE A 14 -12.71 -25.21 -16.39
C ILE A 14 -13.92 -26.04 -16.81
N THR A 15 -13.85 -26.74 -17.94
CA THR A 15 -14.95 -27.62 -18.40
C THR A 15 -15.21 -28.78 -17.44
N GLN A 16 -14.17 -29.30 -16.78
CA GLN A 16 -14.27 -30.41 -15.84
C GLN A 16 -14.49 -29.96 -14.38
N ALA A 17 -14.38 -28.67 -14.09
CA ALA A 17 -14.52 -28.15 -12.75
C ALA A 17 -15.96 -28.26 -12.24
N PRO A 18 -16.15 -28.59 -10.95
CA PRO A 18 -17.48 -28.64 -10.37
C PRO A 18 -18.05 -27.22 -10.20
N VAL A 19 -19.37 -27.08 -10.37
CA VAL A 19 -20.06 -25.77 -10.50
C VAL A 19 -19.85 -24.86 -9.30
N ASP A 20 -19.71 -25.42 -8.10
CA ASP A 20 -19.44 -24.70 -6.85
C ASP A 20 -18.06 -24.02 -6.82
N ARG A 21 -17.10 -24.48 -7.64
CA ARG A 21 -15.76 -23.91 -7.74
C ARG A 21 -15.65 -22.81 -8.79
N LEU A 22 -16.58 -22.76 -9.74
CA LEU A 22 -16.56 -21.79 -10.84
C LEU A 22 -16.55 -20.33 -10.37
N PRO A 23 -17.32 -19.90 -9.35
CA PRO A 23 -17.26 -18.51 -8.88
C PRO A 23 -15.86 -18.07 -8.43
N ALA A 24 -15.13 -18.94 -7.73
CA ALA A 24 -13.77 -18.66 -7.28
C ALA A 24 -12.79 -18.59 -8.45
N VAL A 25 -12.91 -19.51 -9.42
CA VAL A 25 -12.10 -19.51 -10.64
C VAL A 25 -12.36 -18.25 -11.47
N MET A 26 -13.62 -17.84 -11.63
CA MET A 26 -14.00 -16.61 -12.34
C MET A 26 -13.38 -15.36 -11.70
N SER A 27 -13.39 -15.26 -10.37
CA SER A 27 -12.77 -14.14 -9.65
C SER A 27 -11.25 -14.06 -9.90
N GLN A 28 -10.56 -15.20 -9.87
CA GLN A 28 -9.12 -15.26 -10.11
C GLN A 28 -8.76 -14.91 -11.55
N LEU A 29 -9.55 -15.40 -12.53
CA LEU A 29 -9.37 -15.05 -13.93
C LEU A 29 -9.61 -13.56 -14.19
N ALA A 30 -10.65 -12.98 -13.58
CA ALA A 30 -10.90 -11.54 -13.67
C ALA A 30 -9.72 -10.72 -13.12
N ALA A 31 -9.15 -11.11 -11.98
CA ALA A 31 -7.96 -10.46 -11.43
C ALA A 31 -6.74 -10.56 -12.36
N ALA A 32 -6.52 -11.72 -12.97
CA ALA A 32 -5.45 -11.92 -13.95
C ALA A 32 -5.65 -11.05 -15.20
N GLN A 33 -6.88 -10.97 -15.71
CA GLN A 33 -7.26 -10.10 -16.83
C GLN A 33 -7.04 -8.61 -16.49
N SER A 34 -7.47 -8.17 -15.32
CA SER A 34 -7.25 -6.78 -14.86
C SER A 34 -5.78 -6.44 -14.72
N SER A 35 -4.95 -7.37 -14.23
CA SER A 35 -3.50 -7.18 -14.13
C SER A 35 -2.84 -7.06 -15.52
N ALA A 36 -3.22 -7.93 -16.45
CA ALA A 36 -2.73 -7.87 -17.84
C ALA A 36 -3.17 -6.56 -18.53
N ALA A 37 -4.44 -6.17 -18.39
CA ALA A 37 -4.97 -4.91 -18.92
C ALA A 37 -4.24 -3.70 -18.32
N SER A 38 -3.99 -3.70 -17.01
CA SER A 38 -3.24 -2.63 -16.33
C SER A 38 -1.81 -2.51 -16.87
N ARG A 39 -1.16 -3.63 -17.22
CA ARG A 39 0.16 -3.60 -17.86
C ARG A 39 0.12 -3.07 -19.29
N LEU A 40 -0.90 -3.44 -20.07
CA LEU A 40 -1.09 -2.93 -21.44
C LEU A 40 -1.34 -1.41 -21.44
N LEU A 41 -2.16 -0.93 -20.51
CA LEU A 41 -2.46 0.50 -20.35
C LEU A 41 -1.29 1.26 -19.71
N GLY A 42 -0.62 0.68 -18.71
CA GLY A 42 0.54 1.26 -18.04
C GLY A 42 1.78 1.39 -18.94
N ASN A 43 1.86 0.60 -20.02
CA ASN A 43 2.90 0.77 -21.04
C ASN A 43 2.64 1.98 -21.96
N GLN A 44 1.47 2.64 -21.86
CA GLN A 44 1.11 3.85 -22.62
C GLN A 44 0.63 5.02 -21.73
N MET A 45 0.61 4.89 -20.40
CA MET A 45 0.18 5.96 -19.50
C MET A 45 1.17 6.20 -18.36
N VAL A 46 1.71 7.42 -18.37
CA VAL A 46 2.03 8.23 -17.17
C VAL A 46 1.05 7.91 -16.04
N PRO A 47 1.47 7.80 -14.76
CA PRO A 47 0.63 7.29 -13.67
C PRO A 47 -0.73 7.98 -13.61
N GLY A 48 -1.77 7.30 -14.11
CA GLY A 48 -3.17 7.67 -13.92
C GLY A 48 -3.60 7.28 -12.51
N PRO A 49 -4.59 7.96 -11.92
CA PRO A 49 -4.81 7.90 -10.48
C PRO A 49 -5.18 6.46 -10.13
N ALA A 50 -4.29 5.82 -9.36
CA ALA A 50 -4.73 4.79 -8.42
C ALA A 50 -5.99 5.33 -7.75
N LEU A 51 -6.94 4.46 -7.43
CA LEU A 51 -7.92 4.76 -6.39
C LEU A 51 -7.14 5.35 -5.22
N GLN A 52 -7.09 6.68 -5.16
CA GLN A 52 -6.80 7.41 -3.96
C GLN A 52 -8.04 7.12 -3.12
N THR A 53 -8.07 5.93 -2.50
CA THR A 53 -8.24 5.96 -1.06
C THR A 53 -7.27 7.04 -0.64
N ALA A 54 -7.79 8.24 -0.40
CA ALA A 54 -7.04 9.25 0.31
C ALA A 54 -6.42 8.46 1.44
N GLU A 55 -5.11 8.22 1.39
CA GLU A 55 -4.40 7.62 2.50
C GLU A 55 -4.85 8.50 3.65
N LYS A 56 -5.75 7.98 4.50
CA LYS A 56 -6.20 8.74 5.65
C LYS A 56 -4.90 9.03 6.35
N GLU A 57 -4.50 10.29 6.36
CA GLU A 57 -3.22 10.70 6.93
C GLU A 57 -3.19 10.12 8.34
N CYS A 58 -2.43 9.04 8.52
CA CYS A 58 -2.35 8.34 9.80
C CYS A 58 -1.45 9.19 10.68
N TYR A 59 -1.95 9.51 11.86
CA TYR A 59 -1.19 10.26 12.85
C TYR A 59 -0.74 9.31 13.95
N LEU A 60 0.55 9.38 14.28
CA LEU A 60 1.16 8.67 15.39
C LEU A 60 1.20 9.58 16.63
N THR A 61 0.92 8.98 17.78
CA THR A 61 1.13 9.56 19.11
C THR A 61 2.62 9.62 19.49
N VAL A 62 2.94 10.28 20.59
CA VAL A 62 4.32 10.39 21.08
C VAL A 62 4.88 9.01 21.44
N GLU A 63 4.05 8.17 22.06
CA GLU A 63 4.38 6.80 22.47
C GLU A 63 4.67 5.93 21.26
N GLU A 64 3.79 5.93 20.26
CA GLU A 64 3.97 5.15 19.02
C GLU A 64 5.23 5.56 18.25
N VAL A 65 5.56 6.85 18.23
CA VAL A 65 6.80 7.32 17.60
C VAL A 65 8.02 6.90 18.40
N ALA A 66 7.96 6.98 19.73
CA ALA A 66 9.05 6.58 20.61
C ALA A 66 9.39 5.10 20.42
N ASP A 67 8.37 4.25 20.40
CA ASP A 67 8.51 2.81 20.21
C ASP A 67 9.04 2.47 18.81
N ARG A 68 8.45 3.07 17.77
CA ARG A 68 8.76 2.73 16.37
C ARG A 68 10.12 3.21 15.89
N PHE A 69 10.56 4.38 16.35
CA PHE A 69 11.81 5.00 15.90
C PHE A 69 12.91 4.97 16.96
N HIS A 70 12.68 4.28 18.09
CA HIS A 70 13.61 4.14 19.20
C HIS A 70 14.14 5.49 19.74
N VAL A 71 13.25 6.46 19.84
CA VAL A 71 13.54 7.79 20.41
C VAL A 71 12.77 8.00 21.70
N THR A 72 13.19 8.95 22.54
CA THR A 72 12.45 9.25 23.78
C THR A 72 11.38 10.33 23.54
N ALA A 73 10.28 10.28 24.31
CA ALA A 73 9.28 11.34 24.34
C ALA A 73 9.91 12.73 24.58
N ARG A 74 10.87 12.81 25.52
CA ARG A 74 11.63 14.04 25.81
C ARG A 74 12.38 14.56 24.58
N TRP A 75 12.97 13.66 23.78
CA TRP A 75 13.63 14.03 22.53
C TRP A 75 12.63 14.57 21.51
N LEU A 76 11.45 13.96 21.39
CA LEU A 76 10.39 14.42 20.47
C LEU A 76 9.90 15.83 20.81
N TYR A 77 9.63 16.12 22.09
CA TYR A 77 9.24 17.46 22.53
C TYR A 77 10.36 18.50 22.29
N ARG A 78 11.62 18.15 22.55
CA ARG A 78 12.78 19.03 22.32
C ARG A 78 13.00 19.32 20.83
N ASN A 79 12.76 18.34 19.96
CA ASN A 79 13.04 18.43 18.52
C ASN A 79 11.79 18.76 17.68
N LYS A 80 10.63 19.01 18.30
CA LYS A 80 9.35 19.32 17.63
C LYS A 80 9.50 20.30 16.45
N LYS A 81 10.27 21.38 16.63
CA LYS A 81 10.49 22.42 15.62
C LYS A 81 11.19 21.95 14.34
N HIS A 82 11.82 20.77 14.37
CA HIS A 82 12.54 20.17 13.25
C HIS A 82 11.82 18.96 12.64
N LEU A 83 10.74 18.49 13.28
CA LEU A 83 9.97 17.33 12.84
C LEU A 83 8.86 17.75 11.87
N PRO A 84 8.51 16.90 10.89
CA PRO A 84 7.44 17.17 9.94
C PRO A 84 6.09 17.33 10.66
N HIS A 85 5.38 18.39 10.26
CA HIS A 85 4.13 18.93 10.81
C HIS A 85 3.45 18.10 11.89
N SER A 86 3.75 18.39 13.16
CA SER A 86 2.91 17.88 14.23
C SER A 86 1.58 18.66 14.27
N GLN A 87 0.43 18.03 14.03
CA GLN A 87 -0.84 18.70 14.30
C GLN A 87 -1.05 18.75 15.82
N PRO A 88 -1.17 19.94 16.43
CA PRO A 88 -1.62 20.00 17.81
C PRO A 88 -3.11 19.67 17.85
N THR A 89 -3.47 18.48 18.31
CA THR A 89 -4.77 18.34 18.97
C THR A 89 -4.66 19.00 20.34
N ARG A 90 -5.77 19.46 20.93
CA ARG A 90 -5.78 20.25 22.18
C ARG A 90 -5.02 19.63 23.37
N LYS A 91 -4.59 18.36 23.29
CA LYS A 91 -3.96 17.63 24.40
C LYS A 91 -2.68 16.84 24.04
N THR A 92 -2.49 16.42 22.79
CA THR A 92 -1.39 15.50 22.43
C THR A 92 -0.71 15.90 21.12
N LEU A 93 0.61 15.77 21.10
CA LEU A 93 1.44 15.95 19.90
C LEU A 93 1.23 14.75 18.98
N LEU A 94 0.70 14.98 17.79
CA LEU A 94 0.47 13.95 16.79
C LEU A 94 1.39 14.16 15.60
N PHE A 95 1.89 13.08 15.00
CA PHE A 95 2.84 13.12 13.89
C PHE A 95 2.31 12.40 12.65
N PRO A 96 2.31 13.05 11.47
CA PRO A 96 1.94 12.41 10.21
C PRO A 96 2.91 11.27 9.90
N GLU A 97 2.42 10.03 9.90
CA GLU A 97 3.22 8.81 9.80
C GLU A 97 4.12 8.83 8.56
N VAL A 98 3.56 9.19 7.41
CA VAL A 98 4.27 9.15 6.13
C VAL A 98 5.40 10.17 6.10
N ALA A 99 5.11 11.42 6.48
CA ALA A 99 6.11 12.48 6.48
C ALA A 99 7.21 12.22 7.52
N LEU A 100 6.83 11.73 8.71
CA LEU A 100 7.78 11.39 9.77
C LEU A 100 8.70 10.23 9.38
N THR A 101 8.13 9.16 8.81
CA THR A 101 8.89 8.01 8.32
C THR A 101 9.91 8.45 7.25
N ARG A 102 9.48 9.25 6.27
CA ARG A 102 10.38 9.81 5.24
C ARG A 102 11.49 10.67 5.84
N TRP A 103 11.17 11.48 6.84
CA TRP A 103 12.14 12.35 7.50
C TRP A 103 13.20 11.55 8.26
N PHE A 104 12.82 10.50 9.00
CA PHE A 104 13.76 9.61 9.66
C PHE A 104 14.62 8.87 8.65
N ALA A 105 14.04 8.36 7.57
CA ALA A 105 14.78 7.67 6.51
C ALA A 105 15.88 8.55 5.88
N LYS A 106 15.61 9.85 5.67
CA LYS A 106 16.58 10.81 5.12
C LYS A 106 17.74 11.15 6.06
N ARG A 107 17.60 10.92 7.37
CA ARG A 107 18.58 11.33 8.40
C ARG A 107 19.37 10.17 8.98
N ARG A 108 19.11 8.94 8.55
CA ARG A 108 19.93 7.78 8.92
C ARG A 108 21.29 7.89 8.21
N VAL A 109 22.30 8.31 8.99
CA VAL A 109 23.66 7.77 8.94
C VAL A 109 23.64 6.46 9.73
#